data_AF-A0A9P6NVK5-F1
#
_entry.id   AF-A0A9P6NVK5-F1
#
_cell.length_a   1.000
_cell.length_b   1.000
_cell.length_c   1.000
_cell.angle_alpha   90.00
_cell.angle_beta   90.00
_cell.angle_gamma   90.00
#
_symmetry.space_group_name_H-M   'P 1'
#
loop_
_entity.id
_entity.type
_entity.pdbx_description
1 polymer ?
#
loop_
_entity_poly.entity_id
_entity_poly.type
_entity_poly.pdbx_seq_one_letter_code
_entity_poly.pdbx_strand_id
1 'polypeptide(L)'
;MDHINYLSTVVPVSDSNTRIKKWLLVHYRHVVKSKECVRRSFQRKEISVNGKVAEETRILVAGDVVEVRYDKSLEEQQRLKRIDIDIRFQDEHLAIVWKPAGQNFGLFERALQYTLQNDENERIWCIYTLQKAASGLLLIAKTAEARQALLQTYEAGEMDLQMRIMCHGHVPPDLLASLPSTVASSLPAELDAEDDEEMEPIKAEPARLVRHIDIVSVTRSNNADYITTLDLDISTPLSTVGLRSLFFHHSPHPIIGNSTYTKFLKSSRDKGLCMSLLRISLTHPVTHEPIQVQGVEPDKFELLRQREQKFWRRKVEQELEEMRKAGVEVDDAKNIDTLEMSDRKKKPLAYILGEKEFCGLRFKVTESCLIPRPSSETLVHATVAACPRRILDIGTGSGNLLISILMQLPKAVGVGIDISEDALGVARQNAARLGVADRCTFVLKDMAQLGSTELYDVVVCNPPYLNLDYISKQKEQMKMLEHEPQKALFANEQGYEWYTVLSKIVPLVIHPHGRVVLECGKGMIERVKVIWSGWKVVEIRTDAQGFQRCLVLEME
;
A
#
# COMPACT_ATOMS: atom_id res chain seq x y z
N MET A 1 -34.69 15.77 -39.71
CA MET A 1 -36.03 15.88 -39.07
C MET A 1 -36.48 14.60 -38.37
N ASP A 2 -35.69 13.53 -38.34
CA ASP A 2 -36.08 12.19 -37.80
C ASP A 2 -35.56 11.90 -36.37
N HIS A 3 -35.41 12.91 -35.51
CA HIS A 3 -34.83 12.72 -34.15
C HIS A 3 -35.80 12.96 -32.99
N ILE A 4 -37.02 13.44 -33.30
CA ILE A 4 -38.09 13.64 -32.31
C ILE A 4 -38.97 12.40 -32.34
N ASN A 5 -38.85 11.56 -31.31
CA ASN A 5 -39.82 10.49 -31.12
C ASN A 5 -41.08 11.10 -30.51
N TYR A 6 -42.15 11.15 -31.30
CA TYR A 6 -43.49 11.46 -30.82
C TYR A 6 -44.18 10.16 -30.45
N LEU A 7 -44.38 9.95 -29.15
CA LEU A 7 -45.12 8.81 -28.65
C LEU A 7 -46.38 9.31 -27.96
N SER A 8 -47.50 8.68 -28.29
CA SER A 8 -48.81 8.98 -27.69
C SER A 8 -49.44 7.68 -27.22
N THR A 9 -49.99 7.67 -26.01
CA THR A 9 -50.65 6.49 -25.44
C THR A 9 -51.83 6.91 -24.60
N VAL A 10 -52.96 6.23 -24.82
CA VAL A 10 -54.18 6.40 -24.03
C VAL A 10 -54.05 5.60 -22.74
N VAL A 11 -54.36 6.22 -21.61
CA VAL A 11 -54.29 5.59 -20.29
C VAL A 11 -55.43 4.57 -20.16
N PRO A 12 -55.12 3.27 -19.96
CA PRO A 12 -56.13 2.23 -19.82
C PRO A 12 -56.84 2.32 -18.46
N VAL A 13 -58.01 1.69 -18.36
CA VAL A 13 -58.82 1.67 -17.12
C VAL A 13 -58.05 1.09 -15.93
N SER A 14 -57.18 0.10 -16.16
CA SER A 14 -56.33 -0.53 -15.14
C SER A 14 -55.36 0.45 -14.45
N ASP A 15 -55.00 1.54 -15.13
CA ASP A 15 -53.96 2.47 -14.68
C ASP A 15 -54.54 3.80 -14.18
N SER A 16 -55.87 3.91 -14.12
CA SER A 16 -56.57 5.08 -13.59
C SER A 16 -56.15 5.38 -12.14
N ASN A 17 -56.14 6.66 -11.76
CA ASN A 17 -55.65 7.16 -10.47
C ASN A 17 -54.14 6.94 -10.21
N THR A 18 -53.35 6.68 -11.26
CA THR A 18 -51.89 6.57 -11.15
C THR A 18 -51.22 7.93 -11.37
N ARG A 19 -50.19 8.24 -10.57
CA ARG A 19 -49.34 9.42 -10.82
C ARG A 19 -48.58 9.26 -12.14
N ILE A 20 -48.59 10.30 -12.97
CA ILE A 20 -47.96 10.30 -14.29
C ILE A 20 -46.49 9.86 -14.25
N LYS A 21 -45.73 10.27 -13.22
CA LYS A 21 -44.34 9.83 -13.02
C LYS A 21 -44.19 8.31 -12.91
N LYS A 22 -45.06 7.67 -12.13
CA LYS A 22 -45.03 6.21 -11.91
C LYS A 22 -45.44 5.50 -13.20
N TRP A 23 -46.46 6.03 -13.87
CA TRP A 23 -46.97 5.49 -15.11
C TRP A 23 -45.94 5.54 -16.25
N LEU A 24 -45.24 6.67 -16.43
CA LEU A 24 -44.16 6.80 -17.42
C LEU A 24 -43.02 5.80 -17.22
N LEU A 25 -42.65 5.49 -15.99
CA LEU A 25 -41.58 4.50 -15.70
C LEU A 25 -41.96 3.08 -16.09
N VAL A 26 -43.26 2.79 -16.18
CA VAL A 26 -43.78 1.46 -16.57
C VAL A 26 -43.99 1.41 -18.08
N HIS A 27 -44.75 2.35 -18.64
CA HIS A 27 -45.19 2.29 -20.04
C HIS A 27 -44.17 2.85 -21.03
N TYR A 28 -43.30 3.75 -20.57
CA TYR A 28 -42.31 4.44 -21.39
C TYR A 28 -40.86 4.09 -21.02
N ARG A 29 -40.63 2.94 -20.38
CA ARG A 29 -39.30 2.51 -19.89
C ARG A 29 -38.22 2.45 -20.98
N HIS A 30 -38.62 2.25 -22.23
CA HIS A 30 -37.73 2.24 -23.39
C HIS A 30 -37.18 3.64 -23.75
N VAL A 31 -37.91 4.70 -23.40
CA VAL A 31 -37.51 6.11 -23.58
C VAL A 31 -37.00 6.71 -22.27
N VAL A 32 -37.74 6.52 -21.19
CA VAL A 32 -37.50 7.13 -19.88
C VAL A 32 -36.96 6.06 -18.92
N LYS A 33 -35.63 5.88 -18.95
CA LYS A 33 -34.94 4.75 -18.30
C LYS A 33 -34.81 4.84 -16.77
N SER A 34 -34.93 6.03 -16.20
CA SER A 34 -34.71 6.27 -14.77
C SER A 34 -35.62 7.36 -14.21
N LYS A 35 -35.80 7.38 -12.88
CA LYS A 35 -36.57 8.42 -12.17
C LYS A 35 -36.05 9.84 -12.43
N GLU A 36 -34.74 9.98 -12.59
CA GLU A 36 -34.11 11.27 -12.89
C GLU A 36 -34.36 11.71 -14.34
N CYS A 37 -34.40 10.77 -15.28
CA CYS A 37 -34.79 11.06 -16.67
C CYS A 37 -36.23 11.60 -16.74
N VAL A 38 -37.18 10.96 -16.04
CA VAL A 38 -38.58 11.44 -15.98
C VAL A 38 -38.64 12.89 -15.48
N ARG A 39 -37.91 13.19 -14.40
CA ARG A 39 -37.91 14.51 -13.76
C ARG A 39 -37.42 15.59 -14.73
N ARG A 40 -36.34 15.32 -15.46
CA ARG A 40 -35.80 16.23 -16.48
C ARG A 40 -36.77 16.46 -17.63
N SER A 41 -37.46 15.43 -18.10
CA SER A 41 -38.47 15.58 -19.17
C SER A 41 -39.63 16.49 -18.77
N PHE A 42 -40.08 16.46 -17.50
CA PHE A 42 -41.05 17.43 -16.99
C PHE A 42 -40.50 18.86 -16.96
N GLN A 43 -39.26 19.05 -16.50
CA GLN A 43 -38.62 20.38 -16.49
C GLN A 43 -38.48 20.98 -17.89
N ARG A 44 -38.21 20.14 -18.91
CA ARG A 44 -38.10 20.53 -20.31
C ARG A 44 -39.44 20.68 -21.02
N LYS A 45 -40.57 20.44 -20.33
CA LYS A 45 -41.94 20.50 -20.88
C LYS A 45 -42.18 19.53 -22.04
N GLU A 46 -41.50 18.38 -22.01
CA GLU A 46 -41.56 17.33 -23.04
C GLU A 46 -42.79 16.42 -22.92
N ILE A 47 -43.51 16.50 -21.81
CA ILE A 47 -44.63 15.62 -21.49
C ILE A 47 -45.91 16.45 -21.49
N SER A 48 -46.90 16.05 -22.30
CA SER A 48 -48.24 16.60 -22.29
C SER A 48 -49.29 15.54 -21.99
N VAL A 49 -50.42 15.98 -21.42
CA VAL A 49 -51.63 15.18 -21.27
C VAL A 49 -52.78 15.94 -21.92
N ASN A 50 -53.45 15.29 -22.87
CA ASN A 50 -54.52 15.88 -23.68
C ASN A 50 -54.10 17.22 -24.33
N GLY A 51 -52.88 17.24 -24.92
CA GLY A 51 -52.33 18.42 -25.60
C GLY A 51 -51.83 19.55 -24.70
N LYS A 52 -51.89 19.42 -23.37
CA LYS A 52 -51.37 20.42 -22.42
C LYS A 52 -50.14 19.90 -21.68
N VAL A 53 -49.09 20.72 -21.55
CA VAL A 53 -47.89 20.39 -20.77
C VAL A 53 -48.30 19.95 -19.36
N ALA A 54 -47.84 18.78 -18.95
CA ALA A 54 -48.20 18.17 -17.68
C ALA A 54 -47.17 18.47 -16.59
N GLU A 55 -47.62 18.49 -15.34
CA GLU A 55 -46.75 18.56 -14.16
C GLU A 55 -46.45 17.16 -13.62
N GLU A 56 -45.30 17.00 -12.97
CA GLU A 56 -44.82 15.72 -12.44
C GLU A 56 -45.79 15.08 -11.42
N THR A 57 -46.57 15.90 -10.71
CA THR A 57 -47.52 15.49 -9.67
C THR A 57 -48.88 15.06 -10.21
N ARG A 58 -49.15 15.23 -11.51
CA ARG A 58 -50.46 14.95 -12.11
C ARG A 58 -50.88 13.49 -11.90
N ILE A 59 -52.15 13.31 -11.56
CA ILE A 59 -52.81 12.00 -11.51
C ILE A 59 -53.56 11.80 -12.83
N LEU A 60 -53.35 10.63 -13.45
CA LEU A 60 -53.96 10.25 -14.72
C LEU A 60 -55.32 9.59 -14.48
N VAL A 61 -56.27 9.86 -15.38
CA VAL A 61 -57.57 9.16 -15.42
C VAL A 61 -57.68 8.31 -16.68
N ALA A 62 -58.49 7.26 -16.62
CA ALA A 62 -58.76 6.42 -17.79
C ALA A 62 -59.24 7.27 -18.97
N GLY A 63 -58.63 7.09 -20.14
CA GLY A 63 -58.91 7.88 -21.35
C GLY A 63 -58.06 9.14 -21.53
N ASP A 64 -57.25 9.54 -20.53
CA ASP A 64 -56.22 10.57 -20.74
C ASP A 64 -55.25 10.13 -21.85
N VAL A 65 -54.86 11.05 -22.73
CA VAL A 65 -53.85 10.83 -23.77
C VAL A 65 -52.54 11.43 -23.28
N VAL A 66 -51.57 10.58 -22.95
CA VAL A 66 -50.22 11.00 -22.56
C VAL A 66 -49.34 11.04 -23.80
N GLU A 67 -48.72 12.19 -24.04
CA GLU A 67 -47.86 12.45 -25.18
C GLU A 67 -46.46 12.79 -24.68
N VAL A 68 -45.45 12.12 -25.22
CA VAL A 68 -44.05 12.30 -24.86
C VAL A 68 -43.30 12.74 -26.11
N ARG A 69 -42.80 13.99 -26.10
CA ARG A 69 -41.90 14.56 -27.10
C ARG A 69 -40.47 14.41 -26.61
N TYR A 70 -39.85 13.28 -26.91
CA TYR A 70 -38.48 13.01 -26.47
C TYR A 70 -37.49 13.24 -27.61
N ASP A 71 -36.69 14.29 -27.50
CA ASP A 71 -35.57 14.53 -28.41
C ASP A 71 -34.27 13.98 -27.80
N LYS A 72 -33.97 12.74 -28.18
CA LYS A 72 -32.75 12.03 -27.74
C LYS A 72 -31.47 12.72 -28.24
N SER A 73 -31.54 13.46 -29.35
CA SER A 73 -30.38 14.08 -29.98
C SER A 73 -29.88 15.28 -29.17
N LEU A 74 -30.79 16.10 -28.65
CA LEU A 74 -30.45 17.33 -27.93
C LEU A 74 -29.86 17.05 -26.54
N GLU A 75 -30.38 16.05 -25.81
CA GLU A 75 -29.85 15.61 -24.52
C GLU A 75 -28.45 15.00 -24.66
N GLU A 76 -28.23 14.23 -25.73
CA GLU A 76 -26.92 13.66 -26.01
C GLU A 76 -25.92 14.75 -26.41
N GLN A 77 -26.29 15.68 -27.29
CA GLN A 77 -25.44 16.82 -27.65
C GLN A 77 -25.06 17.66 -26.43
N GLN A 78 -26.00 17.93 -25.52
CA GLN A 78 -25.70 18.64 -24.27
C GLN A 78 -24.76 17.85 -23.36
N ARG A 79 -24.84 16.53 -23.35
CA ARG A 79 -23.93 15.67 -22.58
C ARG A 79 -22.53 15.66 -23.19
N LEU A 80 -22.41 15.54 -24.51
CA LEU A 80 -21.15 15.55 -25.23
C LEU A 80 -20.45 16.92 -25.13
N LYS A 81 -21.20 18.03 -25.25
CA LYS A 81 -20.69 19.41 -25.04
C LYS A 81 -20.03 19.67 -23.68
N ARG A 82 -20.35 18.88 -22.66
CA ARG A 82 -19.78 19.04 -21.30
C ARG A 82 -18.46 18.33 -21.14
N ILE A 83 -18.09 17.45 -22.07
CA ILE A 83 -16.83 16.73 -22.04
C ILE A 83 -15.81 17.63 -22.74
N ASP A 84 -14.95 18.24 -21.96
CA ASP A 84 -13.86 19.08 -22.47
C ASP A 84 -12.82 18.19 -23.15
N ILE A 85 -12.54 18.48 -24.43
CA ILE A 85 -11.54 17.77 -25.22
C ILE A 85 -10.31 18.67 -25.31
N ASP A 86 -9.23 18.24 -24.67
CA ASP A 86 -7.95 18.93 -24.69
C ASP A 86 -7.22 18.60 -26.01
N ILE A 87 -7.36 19.48 -27.00
CA ILE A 87 -6.77 19.37 -28.33
C ILE A 87 -5.35 19.94 -28.31
N ARG A 88 -4.35 19.10 -28.61
CA ARG A 88 -2.92 19.47 -28.59
C ARG A 88 -2.36 19.81 -29.96
N PHE A 89 -2.95 19.24 -31.01
CA PHE A 89 -2.68 19.56 -32.40
C PHE A 89 -3.93 19.27 -33.22
N GLN A 90 -4.23 20.08 -34.22
CA GLN A 90 -5.30 19.83 -35.17
C GLN A 90 -5.09 20.60 -36.46
N ASP A 91 -5.38 19.94 -37.57
CA ASP A 91 -5.53 20.54 -38.90
C ASP A 91 -6.77 19.97 -39.61
N GLU A 92 -6.80 20.04 -40.94
CA GLU A 92 -7.87 19.50 -41.77
C GLU A 92 -7.89 17.96 -41.77
N HIS A 93 -6.73 17.30 -41.66
CA HIS A 93 -6.56 15.86 -41.89
C HIS A 93 -6.50 15.04 -40.61
N LEU A 94 -5.96 15.57 -39.52
CA LEU A 94 -5.77 14.86 -38.26
C LEU A 94 -5.88 15.76 -37.03
N ALA A 95 -6.00 15.11 -35.87
CA ALA A 95 -5.92 15.75 -34.57
C ALA A 95 -5.15 14.87 -33.59
N ILE A 96 -4.45 15.50 -32.64
CA ILE A 96 -3.87 14.84 -31.48
C ILE A 96 -4.49 15.46 -30.24
N VAL A 97 -5.10 14.63 -29.40
CA VAL A 97 -5.84 15.06 -28.22
C VAL A 97 -5.31 14.38 -26.97
N TRP A 98 -5.50 15.01 -25.81
CA TRP A 98 -5.20 14.40 -24.53
C TRP A 98 -6.43 13.69 -23.93
N LYS A 99 -6.31 12.39 -23.70
CA LYS A 99 -7.32 11.58 -23.00
C LYS A 99 -6.99 11.54 -21.50
N PRO A 100 -7.89 12.02 -20.62
CA PRO A 100 -7.72 11.83 -19.19
C PRO A 100 -8.01 10.37 -18.75
N ALA A 101 -7.44 9.97 -17.62
CA ALA A 101 -7.71 8.67 -17.01
C ALA A 101 -9.15 8.59 -16.48
N GLY A 102 -9.72 7.38 -16.44
CA GLY A 102 -11.07 7.10 -15.93
C GLY A 102 -12.20 7.29 -16.95
N GLN A 103 -11.92 7.83 -18.14
CA GLN A 103 -12.93 8.01 -19.19
C GLN A 103 -13.31 6.69 -19.87
N ASN A 104 -14.61 6.42 -19.98
CA ASN A 104 -15.13 5.34 -20.83
C ASN A 104 -14.87 5.70 -22.30
N PHE A 105 -14.17 4.83 -23.02
CA PHE A 105 -13.71 5.14 -24.39
C PHE A 105 -14.88 5.42 -25.35
N GLY A 106 -15.96 4.64 -25.32
CA GLY A 106 -17.10 4.85 -26.22
C GLY A 106 -17.83 6.19 -26.01
N LEU A 107 -17.91 6.69 -24.77
CA LEU A 107 -18.44 8.03 -24.52
C LEU A 107 -17.45 9.12 -24.98
N PHE A 108 -16.17 8.92 -24.73
CA PHE A 108 -15.11 9.85 -25.11
C PHE A 108 -14.98 9.97 -26.63
N GLU A 109 -15.03 8.85 -27.36
CA GLU A 109 -15.01 8.81 -28.83
C GLU A 109 -16.18 9.59 -29.44
N ARG A 110 -17.38 9.49 -28.85
CA ARG A 110 -18.54 10.27 -29.30
C ARG A 110 -18.36 11.76 -29.03
N ALA A 111 -17.68 12.13 -27.93
CA ALA A 111 -17.36 13.52 -27.65
C ALA A 111 -16.28 14.06 -28.59
N LEU A 112 -15.30 13.24 -28.96
CA LEU A 112 -14.31 13.55 -29.99
C LEU A 112 -14.99 13.78 -31.34
N GLN A 113 -15.88 12.87 -31.75
CA GLN A 113 -16.64 12.99 -32.99
C GLN A 113 -17.43 14.30 -32.99
N TYR A 114 -18.09 14.64 -31.88
CA TYR A 114 -18.85 15.88 -31.74
C TYR A 114 -17.97 17.14 -31.80
N THR A 115 -16.76 17.10 -31.24
CA THR A 115 -15.89 18.29 -31.09
C THR A 115 -15.02 18.55 -32.32
N LEU A 116 -14.58 17.49 -32.99
CA LEU A 116 -13.62 17.56 -34.10
C LEU A 116 -14.28 17.62 -35.49
N GLN A 117 -15.60 17.41 -35.58
CA GLN A 117 -16.35 17.51 -36.82
C GLN A 117 -16.49 18.96 -37.31
N ASN A 118 -16.22 19.15 -38.61
CA ASN A 118 -16.63 20.35 -39.34
C ASN A 118 -17.97 20.15 -40.07
N ASP A 119 -18.32 18.91 -40.45
CA ASP A 119 -19.58 18.48 -41.10
C ASP A 119 -20.16 17.25 -40.39
N GLU A 120 -21.49 17.17 -40.25
CA GLU A 120 -22.20 16.06 -39.58
C GLU A 120 -21.99 14.70 -40.28
N ASN A 121 -21.60 14.69 -41.57
CA ASN A 121 -21.39 13.47 -42.35
C ASN A 121 -19.96 12.89 -42.30
N GLU A 122 -18.98 13.61 -41.76
CA GLU A 122 -17.58 13.15 -41.73
C GLU A 122 -17.28 12.36 -40.44
N ARG A 123 -16.78 11.13 -40.59
CA ARG A 123 -16.40 10.26 -39.46
C ARG A 123 -14.95 10.51 -39.08
N ILE A 124 -14.63 10.49 -37.77
CA ILE A 124 -13.24 10.46 -37.30
C ILE A 124 -12.81 9.02 -36.99
N TRP A 125 -11.49 8.76 -36.98
CA TRP A 125 -10.94 7.46 -36.64
C TRP A 125 -9.78 7.59 -35.65
N CYS A 126 -9.92 6.99 -34.47
CA CYS A 126 -8.78 6.81 -33.56
C CYS A 126 -7.84 5.74 -34.15
N ILE A 127 -6.56 6.08 -34.33
CA ILE A 127 -5.56 5.14 -34.91
C ILE A 127 -5.25 4.01 -33.92
N TYR A 128 -5.31 4.31 -32.63
CA TYR A 128 -5.21 3.35 -31.54
C TYR A 128 -6.06 3.81 -30.35
N THR A 129 -6.26 2.91 -29.39
CA THR A 129 -7.03 3.17 -28.17
C THR A 129 -6.11 3.19 -26.95
N LEU A 130 -6.55 3.88 -25.91
CA LEU A 130 -5.94 3.82 -24.58
C LEU A 130 -6.97 3.26 -23.61
N GLN A 131 -6.53 2.37 -22.72
CA GLN A 131 -7.40 1.80 -21.69
C GLN A 131 -8.04 2.89 -20.82
N LYS A 132 -9.20 2.57 -20.24
CA LYS A 132 -9.94 3.48 -19.37
C LYS A 132 -9.05 4.10 -18.29
N ALA A 133 -8.25 3.28 -17.61
CA ALA A 133 -7.36 3.71 -16.51
C ALA A 133 -6.12 4.49 -16.96
N ALA A 134 -5.73 4.41 -18.24
CA ALA A 134 -4.58 5.12 -18.78
C ALA A 134 -4.96 6.54 -19.23
N SER A 135 -4.04 7.48 -19.05
CA SER A 135 -4.09 8.82 -19.66
C SER A 135 -3.12 8.88 -20.84
N GLY A 136 -3.23 9.91 -21.67
CA GLY A 136 -2.21 10.21 -22.66
C GLY A 136 -2.75 10.71 -23.99
N LEU A 137 -1.84 10.92 -24.92
CA LEU A 137 -2.14 11.41 -26.26
C LEU A 137 -2.85 10.34 -27.12
N LEU A 138 -3.87 10.75 -27.85
CA LEU A 138 -4.56 9.94 -28.86
C LEU A 138 -4.40 10.60 -30.23
N LEU A 139 -4.03 9.79 -31.21
CA LEU A 139 -3.96 10.19 -32.62
C LEU A 139 -5.27 9.87 -33.34
N ILE A 140 -5.83 10.89 -34.00
CA ILE A 140 -7.13 10.83 -34.66
C ILE A 140 -6.98 11.26 -36.11
N ALA A 141 -7.44 10.44 -37.04
CA ALA A 141 -7.65 10.85 -38.43
C ALA A 141 -9.03 11.51 -38.58
N LYS A 142 -9.07 12.64 -39.29
CA LYS A 142 -10.30 13.36 -39.65
C LYS A 142 -10.77 13.07 -41.06
N THR A 143 -9.86 12.64 -41.95
CA THR A 143 -10.17 12.26 -43.34
C THR A 143 -9.86 10.80 -43.60
N ALA A 144 -10.53 10.21 -44.60
CA ALA A 144 -10.32 8.81 -44.98
C ALA A 144 -8.91 8.55 -45.53
N GLU A 145 -8.35 9.52 -46.27
CA GLU A 145 -6.98 9.47 -46.78
C GLU A 145 -5.96 9.46 -45.62
N ALA A 146 -6.11 10.39 -44.67
CA ALA A 146 -5.24 10.44 -43.49
C ALA A 146 -5.33 9.15 -42.67
N ARG A 147 -6.54 8.58 -42.50
CA ARG A 147 -6.73 7.31 -41.81
C ARG A 147 -5.90 6.19 -42.42
N GLN A 148 -5.95 6.04 -43.75
CA GLN A 148 -5.23 4.97 -44.43
C GLN A 148 -3.71 5.12 -44.26
N ALA A 149 -3.18 6.31 -44.48
CA ALA A 149 -1.74 6.59 -44.35
C ALA A 149 -1.25 6.45 -42.90
N LEU A 150 -2.03 6.93 -41.91
CA LEU A 150 -1.69 6.83 -40.49
C LEU A 150 -1.75 5.38 -39.99
N LEU A 151 -2.73 4.58 -40.43
CA LEU A 151 -2.76 3.15 -40.07
C LEU A 151 -1.58 2.40 -40.66
N GLN A 152 -1.21 2.68 -41.91
CA GLN A 152 -0.06 2.05 -42.55
C GLN A 152 1.26 2.37 -41.83
N THR A 153 1.50 3.64 -41.50
CA THR A 153 2.71 4.05 -40.76
C THR A 153 2.73 3.51 -39.32
N TYR A 154 1.56 3.42 -38.67
CA TYR A 154 1.41 2.81 -37.36
C TYR A 154 1.70 1.30 -37.38
N GLU A 155 1.15 0.56 -38.35
CA GLU A 155 1.39 -0.88 -38.52
C GLU A 155 2.84 -1.18 -38.95
N ALA A 156 3.48 -0.28 -39.69
CA ALA A 156 4.86 -0.40 -40.13
C ALA A 156 5.90 -0.10 -39.02
N GLY A 157 5.49 0.42 -37.85
CA GLY A 157 6.41 0.77 -36.78
C GLY A 157 7.14 2.12 -36.96
N GLU A 158 6.68 2.94 -37.91
CA GLU A 158 7.33 4.20 -38.32
C GLU A 158 6.96 5.39 -37.43
N MET A 159 6.00 5.21 -36.52
CA MET A 159 5.66 6.21 -35.52
C MET A 159 6.55 6.09 -34.29
N ASP A 160 6.89 7.24 -33.70
CA ASP A 160 7.59 7.28 -32.42
C ASP A 160 6.63 7.68 -31.30
N LEU A 161 6.40 6.73 -30.40
CA LEU A 161 5.50 6.86 -29.27
C LEU A 161 6.32 6.73 -27.99
N GLN A 162 6.20 7.70 -27.09
CA GLN A 162 6.87 7.62 -25.77
C GLN A 162 5.83 7.56 -24.66
N MET A 163 5.97 6.56 -23.79
CA MET A 163 5.10 6.33 -22.66
C MET A 163 5.86 6.44 -21.34
N ARG A 164 5.34 7.26 -20.43
CA ARG A 164 5.85 7.33 -19.06
C ARG A 164 5.14 6.35 -18.17
N ILE A 165 5.90 5.59 -17.38
CA ILE A 165 5.38 4.67 -16.38
C ILE A 165 6.07 4.86 -15.03
N MET A 166 5.41 4.40 -13.96
CA MET A 166 6.06 4.23 -12.65
C MET A 166 6.01 2.76 -12.23
N CYS A 167 7.17 2.24 -11.80
CA CYS A 167 7.36 0.84 -11.43
C CYS A 167 7.78 0.68 -9.97
N HIS A 168 7.50 -0.49 -9.39
CA HIS A 168 8.04 -0.89 -8.09
C HIS A 168 9.54 -1.18 -8.18
N GLY A 169 10.27 -0.87 -7.12
CA GLY A 169 11.69 -1.16 -6.98
C GLY A 169 12.61 -0.21 -7.74
N HIS A 170 13.90 -0.48 -7.61
CA HIS A 170 14.98 0.26 -8.27
C HIS A 170 15.29 -0.41 -9.60
N VAL A 171 14.80 0.16 -10.70
CA VAL A 171 15.03 -0.40 -12.04
C VAL A 171 16.48 -0.15 -12.46
N PRO A 172 17.23 -1.18 -12.88
CA PRO A 172 18.59 -0.98 -13.34
C PRO A 172 18.61 -0.40 -14.78
N PRO A 173 19.63 0.40 -15.16
CA PRO A 173 19.71 1.02 -16.48
C PRO A 173 19.71 0.03 -17.65
N ASP A 174 20.18 -1.19 -17.43
CA ASP A 174 20.29 -2.27 -18.42
C ASP A 174 19.06 -3.19 -18.46
N LEU A 175 17.96 -2.85 -17.77
CA LEU A 175 16.73 -3.65 -17.73
C LEU A 175 16.29 -4.13 -19.13
N LEU A 176 16.37 -3.25 -20.12
CA LEU A 176 15.96 -3.53 -21.49
C LEU A 176 16.71 -4.71 -22.14
N ALA A 177 17.97 -4.95 -21.76
CA ALA A 177 18.76 -6.08 -22.24
C ALA A 177 18.30 -7.42 -21.64
N SER A 178 17.69 -7.39 -20.47
CA SER A 178 17.17 -8.57 -19.76
C SER A 178 15.73 -8.93 -20.13
N LEU A 179 14.98 -7.98 -20.68
CA LEU A 179 13.59 -8.20 -21.09
C LEU A 179 13.52 -9.03 -22.39
N PRO A 180 12.61 -10.01 -22.49
CA PRO A 180 12.42 -10.75 -23.73
C PRO A 180 11.92 -9.82 -24.84
N SER A 181 12.29 -10.13 -26.09
CA SER A 181 11.82 -9.38 -27.25
C SER A 181 10.31 -9.56 -27.47
N THR A 182 9.76 -10.76 -27.27
CA THR A 182 8.34 -11.07 -27.48
C THR A 182 7.68 -11.57 -26.21
N VAL A 183 6.47 -11.11 -25.91
CA VAL A 183 5.61 -11.71 -24.89
C VAL A 183 4.82 -12.80 -25.60
N ALA A 184 5.27 -14.07 -25.53
CA ALA A 184 4.57 -15.16 -26.19
C ALA A 184 3.11 -15.26 -25.71
N SER A 185 2.23 -15.66 -26.63
CA SER A 185 0.75 -15.67 -26.59
C SER A 185 0.10 -16.58 -25.54
N SER A 186 0.67 -16.72 -24.35
CA SER A 186 0.08 -17.45 -23.23
C SER A 186 -0.39 -16.46 -22.15
N LEU A 187 -1.27 -15.53 -22.53
CA LEU A 187 -2.14 -14.88 -21.54
C LEU A 187 -3.19 -15.94 -21.14
N PRO A 188 -3.28 -16.35 -19.87
CA PRO A 188 -4.28 -17.32 -19.45
C PRO A 188 -5.69 -16.80 -19.78
N ALA A 189 -6.52 -17.66 -20.39
CA ALA A 189 -7.91 -17.36 -20.73
C ALA A 189 -8.82 -17.23 -19.49
N GLU A 190 -8.29 -17.43 -18.28
CA GLU A 190 -9.01 -17.38 -17.02
C GLU A 190 -8.35 -16.36 -16.10
N LEU A 191 -8.91 -15.15 -16.03
CA LEU A 191 -8.64 -14.20 -14.96
C LEU A 191 -9.97 -13.66 -14.45
N ASP A 192 -10.13 -13.78 -13.13
CA ASP A 192 -11.35 -13.58 -12.37
C ASP A 192 -12.06 -12.24 -12.68
N ALA A 193 -13.37 -12.37 -12.84
CA ALA A 193 -14.33 -11.32 -13.12
C ALA A 193 -14.51 -10.38 -11.93
N GLU A 194 -13.78 -9.26 -11.92
CA GLU A 194 -14.28 -8.01 -11.33
C GLU A 194 -14.17 -6.79 -12.28
N ASP A 195 -13.44 -6.91 -13.40
CA ASP A 195 -13.41 -5.90 -14.46
C ASP A 195 -14.03 -6.49 -15.76
N ASP A 196 -15.33 -6.28 -15.94
CA ASP A 196 -16.07 -6.50 -17.21
C ASP A 196 -15.56 -5.54 -18.32
N GLU A 197 -14.32 -5.69 -18.77
CA GLU A 197 -13.84 -5.11 -20.03
C GLU A 197 -13.61 -6.25 -21.02
N GLU A 198 -14.53 -6.40 -21.98
CA GLU A 198 -14.36 -7.28 -23.16
C GLU A 198 -12.96 -7.06 -23.74
N MET A 199 -12.08 -8.05 -23.60
CA MET A 199 -10.74 -7.99 -24.17
C MET A 199 -10.86 -7.97 -25.69
N GLU A 200 -10.54 -6.83 -26.31
CA GLU A 200 -10.37 -6.78 -27.76
C GLU A 200 -9.30 -7.82 -28.17
N PRO A 201 -9.56 -8.63 -29.22
CA PRO A 201 -8.58 -9.60 -29.70
C PRO A 201 -7.29 -8.88 -30.09
N ILE A 202 -6.17 -9.42 -29.61
CA ILE A 202 -4.82 -8.90 -29.84
C ILE A 202 -4.56 -8.88 -31.36
N LYS A 203 -4.68 -7.70 -31.96
CA LYS A 203 -4.15 -7.42 -33.31
C LYS A 203 -2.62 -7.55 -33.22
N ALA A 204 -2.00 -8.15 -34.23
CA ALA A 204 -0.58 -8.51 -34.32
C ALA A 204 0.35 -7.67 -33.41
N GLU A 205 1.00 -8.29 -32.43
CA GLU A 205 1.96 -7.59 -31.57
C GLU A 205 3.28 -7.35 -32.31
N PRO A 206 3.97 -6.21 -32.08
CA PRO A 206 5.27 -5.98 -32.66
C PRO A 206 6.30 -6.97 -32.11
N ALA A 207 7.31 -7.30 -32.91
CA ALA A 207 8.38 -8.23 -32.52
C ALA A 207 9.17 -7.80 -31.26
N ARG A 208 9.10 -6.52 -30.90
CA ARG A 208 9.64 -5.94 -29.67
C ARG A 208 8.73 -4.82 -29.17
N LEU A 209 8.24 -4.89 -27.93
CA LEU A 209 7.32 -3.89 -27.36
C LEU A 209 8.01 -2.58 -26.98
N VAL A 210 9.25 -2.65 -26.47
CA VAL A 210 10.02 -1.49 -25.98
C VAL A 210 11.34 -1.40 -26.74
N ARG A 211 11.59 -0.26 -27.38
CA ARG A 211 12.80 0.02 -28.15
C ARG A 211 13.90 0.62 -27.28
N HIS A 212 13.52 1.50 -26.36
CA HIS A 212 14.44 2.22 -25.47
C HIS A 212 13.79 2.49 -24.11
N ILE A 213 14.61 2.59 -23.06
CA ILE A 213 14.18 2.90 -21.69
C ILE A 213 15.08 3.98 -21.12
N ASP A 214 14.48 5.08 -20.66
CA ASP A 214 15.16 6.14 -19.92
C ASP A 214 14.65 6.19 -18.48
N ILE A 215 15.57 6.27 -17.52
CA ILE A 215 15.24 6.47 -16.11
C ILE A 215 15.04 7.97 -15.86
N VAL A 216 13.80 8.37 -15.58
CA VAL A 216 13.44 9.77 -15.30
C VAL A 216 13.77 10.11 -13.85
N SER A 217 13.41 9.25 -12.91
CA SER A 217 13.68 9.44 -11.49
C SER A 217 13.60 8.13 -10.72
N VAL A 218 14.38 8.06 -9.63
CA VAL A 218 14.32 6.98 -8.64
C VAL A 218 13.98 7.62 -7.30
N THR A 219 12.89 7.16 -6.68
CA THR A 219 12.39 7.73 -5.42
C THR A 219 12.31 6.65 -4.35
N ARG A 220 12.82 6.93 -3.14
CA ARG A 220 12.72 6.02 -2.00
C ARG A 220 11.27 5.81 -1.58
N SER A 221 10.92 4.57 -1.24
CA SER A 221 9.59 4.17 -0.77
C SER A 221 9.70 3.21 0.41
N ASN A 222 8.94 3.45 1.47
CA ASN A 222 8.89 2.54 2.63
C ASN A 222 8.29 1.16 2.28
N ASN A 223 7.44 1.07 1.25
CA ASN A 223 6.68 -0.15 0.93
C ASN A 223 7.21 -0.90 -0.29
N ALA A 224 7.90 -0.20 -1.19
CA ALA A 224 8.44 -0.77 -2.43
C ALA A 224 9.97 -0.74 -2.47
N ASP A 225 10.64 -0.33 -1.39
CA ASP A 225 12.05 0.08 -1.27
C ASP A 225 12.38 1.33 -2.11
N TYR A 226 12.02 1.26 -3.38
CA TYR A 226 12.06 2.33 -4.35
C TYR A 226 10.82 2.30 -5.25
N ILE A 227 10.54 3.42 -5.89
CA ILE A 227 9.74 3.49 -7.09
C ILE A 227 10.58 4.15 -8.17
N THR A 228 10.52 3.64 -9.39
CA THR A 228 11.27 4.19 -10.52
C THR A 228 10.30 4.72 -11.57
N THR A 229 10.48 5.96 -12.01
CA THR A 229 9.76 6.55 -13.15
C THR A 229 10.60 6.33 -14.41
N LEU A 230 9.99 5.76 -15.44
CA LEU A 230 10.64 5.43 -16.70
C LEU A 230 9.91 6.11 -17.85
N ASP A 231 10.66 6.59 -18.84
CA ASP A 231 10.17 6.87 -20.18
C ASP A 231 10.52 5.69 -21.08
N LEU A 232 9.50 5.15 -21.77
CA LEU A 232 9.61 4.02 -22.68
C LEU A 232 9.34 4.49 -24.10
N ASP A 233 10.31 4.33 -25.00
CA ASP A 233 10.03 4.44 -26.42
C ASP A 233 9.45 3.11 -26.88
N ILE A 234 8.15 3.11 -27.18
CA ILE A 234 7.38 1.90 -27.46
C ILE A 234 7.24 1.69 -28.96
N SER A 235 7.18 0.43 -29.38
CA SER A 235 6.90 0.08 -30.77
C SER A 235 5.41 0.15 -31.05
N THR A 236 5.05 0.47 -32.28
CA THR A 236 3.69 0.31 -32.80
C THR A 236 3.57 -1.01 -33.58
N PRO A 237 2.41 -1.71 -33.54
CA PRO A 237 1.19 -1.37 -32.80
C PRO A 237 1.33 -1.39 -31.27
N LEU A 238 0.72 -0.41 -30.60
CA LEU A 238 0.69 -0.26 -29.14
C LEU A 238 -0.04 -1.43 -28.46
N SER A 239 0.64 -2.11 -27.54
CA SER A 239 0.04 -3.10 -26.63
C SER A 239 0.28 -2.69 -25.17
N THR A 240 -0.69 -1.99 -24.56
CA THR A 240 -0.59 -1.61 -23.13
C THR A 240 -0.65 -2.83 -22.22
N VAL A 241 -1.42 -3.86 -22.59
CA VAL A 241 -1.51 -5.12 -21.84
C VAL A 241 -0.18 -5.89 -21.92
N GLY A 242 0.40 -5.99 -23.11
CA GLY A 242 1.71 -6.60 -23.32
C GLY A 242 2.80 -5.89 -22.50
N LEU A 243 2.80 -4.55 -22.47
CA LEU A 243 3.74 -3.78 -21.64
C LEU A 243 3.57 -4.07 -20.15
N ARG A 244 2.34 -4.12 -19.63
CA ARG A 244 2.10 -4.48 -18.22
C ARG A 244 2.57 -5.91 -17.93
N SER A 245 2.21 -6.85 -18.79
CA SER A 245 2.62 -8.26 -18.69
C SER A 245 4.15 -8.42 -18.68
N LEU A 246 4.84 -7.71 -19.58
CA LEU A 246 6.30 -7.69 -19.69
C LEU A 246 6.95 -7.30 -18.36
N PHE A 247 6.53 -6.17 -17.77
CA PHE A 247 7.08 -5.70 -16.50
C PHE A 247 6.67 -6.56 -15.30
N PHE A 248 5.55 -7.27 -15.38
CA PHE A 248 5.00 -8.08 -14.29
C PHE A 248 5.60 -9.49 -14.23
N HIS A 249 5.75 -10.15 -15.38
CA HIS A 249 6.22 -11.54 -15.46
C HIS A 249 7.71 -11.66 -15.77
N HIS A 250 8.27 -10.70 -16.51
CA HIS A 250 9.65 -10.76 -16.99
C HIS A 250 10.56 -9.71 -16.33
N SER A 251 10.07 -9.03 -15.29
CA SER A 251 10.84 -8.10 -14.49
C SER A 251 10.40 -8.17 -13.03
N PRO A 252 11.29 -7.90 -12.05
CA PRO A 252 10.91 -7.76 -10.65
C PRO A 252 10.24 -6.40 -10.35
N HIS A 253 10.01 -5.57 -11.37
CA HIS A 253 9.56 -4.18 -11.29
C HIS A 253 8.18 -3.97 -11.94
N PRO A 254 7.10 -4.55 -11.38
CA PRO A 254 5.76 -4.38 -11.94
C PRO A 254 5.35 -2.90 -11.95
N ILE A 255 4.54 -2.52 -12.94
CA ILE A 255 3.96 -1.18 -13.06
C ILE A 255 3.00 -0.94 -11.89
N ILE A 256 3.04 0.28 -11.33
CA ILE A 256 2.18 0.69 -10.23
C ILE A 256 0.75 0.89 -10.76
N GLY A 257 -0.21 0.18 -10.19
CA GLY A 257 -1.61 0.29 -10.56
C GLY A 257 -2.49 -0.74 -9.87
N ASN A 258 -3.80 -0.71 -10.14
CA ASN A 258 -4.78 -1.69 -9.69
C ASN A 258 -5.55 -2.27 -10.88
N SER A 259 -4.81 -2.77 -11.86
CA SER A 259 -5.33 -3.40 -13.08
C SER A 259 -4.58 -4.71 -13.37
N THR A 260 -5.02 -5.49 -14.35
CA THR A 260 -4.33 -6.72 -14.76
C THR A 260 -2.85 -6.49 -15.04
N TYR A 261 -2.00 -7.39 -14.54
CA TYR A 261 -0.52 -7.33 -14.65
C TYR A 261 0.10 -6.05 -14.05
N THR A 262 -0.47 -5.54 -12.96
CA THR A 262 0.10 -4.43 -12.19
C THR A 262 0.13 -4.75 -10.71
N LYS A 263 0.93 -4.00 -9.96
CA LYS A 263 1.01 -4.15 -8.50
C LYS A 263 0.60 -2.85 -7.82
N PHE A 264 -0.38 -2.94 -6.93
CA PHE A 264 -0.82 -1.79 -6.16
C PHE A 264 0.23 -1.37 -5.13
N LEU A 265 0.44 -0.06 -4.98
CA LEU A 265 1.29 0.48 -3.93
C LEU A 265 0.43 0.75 -2.68
N LYS A 266 0.61 -0.07 -1.64
CA LYS A 266 -0.24 -0.07 -0.41
C LYS A 266 -0.37 1.30 0.26
N SER A 267 0.63 2.15 0.18
CA SER A 267 0.59 3.51 0.73
C SER A 267 -0.32 4.44 -0.05
N SER A 268 -0.54 4.22 -1.35
CA SER A 268 -1.37 5.06 -2.19
C SER A 268 -2.85 4.90 -1.86
N ARG A 269 -3.63 5.99 -1.93
CA ARG A 269 -5.10 5.92 -1.97
C ARG A 269 -5.61 5.93 -3.41
N ASP A 270 -4.79 6.42 -4.33
CA ASP A 270 -5.08 6.39 -5.75
C ASP A 270 -4.75 5.00 -6.29
N LYS A 271 -5.79 4.30 -6.77
CA LYS A 271 -5.72 2.98 -7.39
C LYS A 271 -5.48 3.05 -8.91
N GLY A 272 -5.33 4.25 -9.45
CA GLY A 272 -5.12 4.50 -10.86
C GLY A 272 -3.84 3.89 -11.40
N LEU A 273 -3.85 3.56 -12.69
CA LEU A 273 -2.70 3.06 -13.41
C LEU A 273 -1.66 4.17 -13.61
N CYS A 274 -0.41 3.94 -13.20
CA CYS A 274 0.71 4.85 -13.41
C CYS A 274 1.37 4.58 -14.77
N MET A 275 0.61 4.85 -15.84
CA MET A 275 1.03 4.75 -17.23
C MET A 275 0.37 5.87 -18.04
N SER A 276 1.16 6.62 -18.81
CA SER A 276 0.65 7.72 -19.63
C SER A 276 1.44 7.91 -20.93
N LEU A 277 0.77 7.95 -22.09
CA LEU A 277 1.42 8.25 -23.36
C LEU A 277 1.69 9.76 -23.47
N LEU A 278 2.97 10.15 -23.45
CA LEU A 278 3.38 11.56 -23.34
C LEU A 278 3.91 12.16 -24.63
N ARG A 279 4.39 11.36 -25.58
CA ARG A 279 4.91 11.88 -26.85
C ARG A 279 4.36 11.10 -28.03
N ILE A 280 4.01 11.83 -29.08
CA ILE A 280 3.79 11.29 -30.41
C ILE A 280 4.67 12.09 -31.36
N SER A 281 5.52 11.39 -32.12
CA SER A 281 6.23 11.95 -33.26
C SER A 281 5.90 11.12 -34.51
N LEU A 282 5.48 11.78 -35.58
CA LEU A 282 5.16 11.15 -36.87
C LEU A 282 5.42 12.11 -38.03
N THR A 283 5.38 11.58 -39.25
CA THR A 283 5.34 12.39 -40.48
C THR A 283 3.88 12.63 -40.86
N HIS A 284 3.50 13.88 -41.10
CA HIS A 284 2.14 14.23 -41.50
C HIS A 284 1.75 13.49 -42.80
N PRO A 285 0.57 12.83 -42.87
CA PRO A 285 0.21 11.94 -43.97
C PRO A 285 0.04 12.64 -45.33
N VAL A 286 -0.31 13.93 -45.35
CA VAL A 286 -0.50 14.73 -46.57
C VAL A 286 0.64 15.72 -46.84
N THR A 287 0.98 16.59 -45.90
CA THR A 287 2.05 17.60 -46.09
C THR A 287 3.47 17.03 -46.02
N HIS A 288 3.64 15.81 -45.49
CA HIS A 288 4.95 15.19 -45.22
C HIS A 288 5.86 15.97 -44.25
N GLU A 289 5.32 16.95 -43.54
CA GLU A 289 6.05 17.67 -42.49
C GLU A 289 6.11 16.85 -41.19
N PRO A 290 7.19 16.95 -40.40
CA PRO A 290 7.28 16.28 -39.11
C PRO A 290 6.32 16.92 -38.10
N ILE A 291 5.51 16.08 -37.44
CA ILE A 291 4.69 16.47 -36.29
C ILE A 291 5.30 15.86 -35.04
N GLN A 292 5.48 16.70 -34.02
CA GLN A 292 5.86 16.26 -32.68
C GLN A 292 4.97 16.94 -31.65
N VAL A 293 4.25 16.14 -30.88
CA VAL A 293 3.38 16.62 -29.80
C VAL A 293 3.82 16.01 -28.48
N GLN A 294 4.03 16.88 -27.50
CA GLN A 294 4.42 16.53 -26.13
C GLN A 294 3.28 16.87 -25.16
N GLY A 295 2.86 15.86 -24.40
CA GLY A 295 1.96 15.96 -23.27
C GLY A 295 2.69 16.28 -21.97
N VAL A 296 1.92 16.61 -20.94
CA VAL A 296 2.42 16.88 -19.59
C VAL A 296 2.27 15.61 -18.75
N GLU A 297 3.22 15.35 -17.86
CA GLU A 297 3.09 14.24 -16.92
C GLU A 297 1.84 14.46 -16.03
N PRO A 298 1.00 13.42 -15.83
CA PRO A 298 -0.14 13.54 -14.91
C PRO A 298 0.31 13.87 -13.48
N ASP A 299 -0.33 14.86 -12.85
CA ASP A 299 0.00 15.33 -11.48
C ASP A 299 0.11 14.20 -10.46
N LYS A 300 -0.68 13.14 -10.63
CA LYS A 300 -0.68 11.97 -9.73
C LYS A 300 0.69 11.28 -9.64
N PHE A 301 1.53 11.34 -10.69
CA PHE A 301 2.85 10.72 -10.70
C PHE A 301 3.80 11.48 -9.76
N GLU A 302 3.88 12.80 -9.93
CA GLU A 302 4.69 13.68 -9.08
C GLU A 302 4.20 13.67 -7.63
N LEU A 303 2.89 13.77 -7.41
CA LEU A 303 2.30 13.68 -6.06
C LEU A 303 2.65 12.35 -5.37
N LEU A 304 2.67 11.25 -6.13
CA LEU A 304 3.06 9.95 -5.58
C LEU A 304 4.54 9.92 -5.18
N ARG A 305 5.44 10.45 -6.02
CA ARG A 305 6.87 10.55 -5.69
C ARG A 305 7.11 11.40 -4.45
N GLN A 306 6.56 12.60 -4.40
CA GLN A 306 6.71 13.51 -3.27
C GLN A 306 6.22 12.88 -1.95
N ARG A 307 5.11 12.15 -2.02
CA ARG A 307 4.53 11.46 -0.86
C ARG A 307 5.44 10.35 -0.34
N GLU A 308 5.91 9.47 -1.22
CA GLU A 308 6.81 8.37 -0.83
C GLU A 308 8.13 8.91 -0.26
N GLN A 309 8.70 9.92 -0.91
CA GLN A 309 9.92 10.57 -0.43
C GLN A 309 9.72 11.22 0.95
N LYS A 310 8.56 11.86 1.19
CA LYS A 310 8.23 12.45 2.48
C LYS A 310 8.11 11.39 3.58
N PHE A 311 7.48 10.25 3.30
CA PHE A 311 7.36 9.16 4.27
C PHE A 311 8.69 8.51 4.56
N TRP A 312 9.53 8.33 3.54
CA TRP A 312 10.90 7.86 3.72
C TRP A 312 11.71 8.82 4.61
N ARG A 313 11.71 10.12 4.30
CA ARG A 313 12.42 11.14 5.09
C ARG A 313 12.00 11.15 6.55
N ARG A 314 10.70 10.99 6.83
CA ARG A 314 10.20 10.91 8.22
C ARG A 314 10.72 9.68 8.95
N LYS A 315 10.78 8.52 8.29
CA LYS A 315 11.37 7.30 8.86
C LYS A 315 12.84 7.54 9.20
N VAL A 316 13.60 8.05 8.24
CA VAL A 316 15.03 8.40 8.41
C VAL A 316 15.22 9.39 9.54
N GLU A 317 14.43 10.46 9.60
CA GLU A 317 14.54 11.48 10.66
C GLU A 317 14.27 10.89 12.05
N GLN A 318 13.29 9.98 12.17
CA GLN A 318 13.02 9.26 13.41
C GLN A 318 14.20 8.37 13.81
N GLU A 319 14.78 7.64 12.86
CA GLU A 319 15.94 6.77 13.10
C GLU A 319 17.18 7.59 13.48
N LEU A 320 17.45 8.70 12.78
CA LEU A 320 18.55 9.62 13.12
C LEU A 320 18.36 10.25 14.49
N GLU A 321 17.14 10.63 14.86
CA GLU A 321 16.84 11.16 16.19
C GLU A 321 17.04 10.10 17.27
N GLU A 322 16.67 8.84 17.02
CA GLU A 322 17.03 7.72 17.90
C GLU A 322 18.54 7.55 18.03
N MET A 323 19.30 7.71 16.95
CA MET A 323 20.77 7.69 16.99
C MET A 323 21.34 8.84 17.82
N ARG A 324 20.81 10.06 17.68
CA ARG A 324 21.22 11.23 18.48
C ARG A 324 20.91 11.05 19.96
N LYS A 325 19.74 10.48 20.30
CA LYS A 325 19.39 10.13 21.69
C LYS A 325 20.27 9.03 22.25
N ALA A 326 20.62 8.06 21.41
CA ALA A 326 21.66 7.09 21.69
C ALA A 326 23.07 7.71 21.64
N GLY A 327 23.20 9.04 21.52
CA GLY A 327 24.41 9.86 21.42
C GLY A 327 25.50 9.27 20.52
N VAL A 328 25.08 8.69 19.41
CA VAL A 328 25.90 8.46 18.24
C VAL A 328 26.10 9.81 17.57
N GLU A 329 27.34 10.14 17.21
CA GLU A 329 27.60 11.33 16.41
C GLU A 329 26.96 11.13 15.03
N VAL A 330 26.00 12.00 14.70
CA VAL A 330 25.24 11.89 13.46
C VAL A 330 25.82 12.84 12.42
N ASP A 331 26.43 12.27 11.40
CA ASP A 331 26.75 12.93 10.14
C ASP A 331 25.63 12.55 9.16
N ASP A 332 24.67 13.44 8.94
CA ASP A 332 23.43 13.15 8.22
C ASP A 332 23.70 12.42 6.88
N ALA A 333 24.77 12.74 6.15
CA ALA A 333 25.10 12.07 4.89
C ALA A 333 25.56 10.61 5.08
N LYS A 334 26.52 10.35 5.98
CA LYS A 334 27.04 9.00 6.23
C LYS A 334 26.03 8.11 6.95
N ASN A 335 25.22 8.70 7.83
CA ASN A 335 24.19 7.99 8.56
C ASN A 335 23.01 7.64 7.63
N ILE A 336 22.65 8.51 6.68
CA ILE A 336 21.69 8.14 5.61
C ILE A 336 22.22 6.94 4.82
N ASP A 337 23.48 6.94 4.38
CA ASP A 337 24.05 5.77 3.68
C ASP A 337 24.00 4.49 4.53
N THR A 338 24.22 4.61 5.85
CA THR A 338 24.14 3.49 6.79
C THR A 338 22.70 2.97 6.94
N LEU A 339 21.71 3.87 7.02
CA LEU A 339 20.28 3.52 7.03
C LEU A 339 19.84 2.91 5.70
N GLU A 340 20.38 3.41 4.58
CA GLU A 340 20.15 2.84 3.26
C GLU A 340 20.76 1.43 3.12
N MET A 341 21.94 1.19 3.69
CA MET A 341 22.56 -0.13 3.79
C MET A 341 21.79 -1.06 4.73
N SER A 342 21.24 -0.52 5.84
CA SER A 342 20.39 -1.24 6.79
C SER A 342 19.16 -1.80 6.09
N ASP A 343 18.44 -0.95 5.35
CA ASP A 343 17.25 -1.35 4.61
C ASP A 343 17.57 -2.33 3.47
N ARG A 344 18.72 -2.16 2.77
CA ARG A 344 19.19 -3.13 1.77
C ARG A 344 19.50 -4.50 2.37
N LYS A 345 20.09 -4.54 3.57
CA LYS A 345 20.45 -5.78 4.28
C LYS A 345 19.32 -6.34 5.16
N LYS A 346 18.23 -5.60 5.34
CA LYS A 346 17.07 -5.88 6.22
C LYS A 346 17.40 -6.08 7.70
N LYS A 347 18.61 -5.71 8.12
CA LYS A 347 19.05 -5.87 9.51
C LYS A 347 18.55 -4.73 10.40
N PRO A 348 18.15 -4.98 11.66
CA PRO A 348 17.84 -3.92 12.61
C PRO A 348 19.02 -2.97 12.84
N LEU A 349 18.74 -1.67 12.90
CA LEU A 349 19.75 -0.61 13.09
C LEU A 349 20.60 -0.86 14.35
N ALA A 350 20.00 -1.30 15.45
CA ALA A 350 20.72 -1.57 16.69
C ALA A 350 21.84 -2.62 16.53
N TYR A 351 21.67 -3.63 15.68
CA TYR A 351 22.73 -4.62 15.41
C TYR A 351 23.80 -4.10 14.46
N ILE A 352 23.45 -3.17 13.57
CA ILE A 352 24.42 -2.52 12.70
C ILE A 352 25.31 -1.57 13.52
N LEU A 353 24.71 -0.82 14.44
CA LEU A 353 25.41 0.05 15.37
C LEU A 353 26.14 -0.73 16.48
N GLY A 354 25.66 -1.94 16.78
CA GLY A 354 26.17 -2.77 17.88
C GLY A 354 25.77 -2.27 19.26
N GLU A 355 24.86 -1.29 19.36
CA GLU A 355 24.41 -0.72 20.63
C GLU A 355 22.94 -0.30 20.63
N LYS A 356 22.35 -0.24 21.83
CA LYS A 356 20.97 0.21 22.10
C LYS A 356 20.90 0.95 23.42
N GLU A 357 20.16 2.06 23.45
CA GLU A 357 19.81 2.77 24.68
C GLU A 357 18.63 2.10 25.40
N PHE A 358 18.73 1.98 26.72
CA PHE A 358 17.71 1.43 27.61
C PHE A 358 17.88 2.01 29.03
N CYS A 359 16.82 2.54 29.64
CA CYS A 359 16.84 3.20 30.95
C CYS A 359 17.91 4.31 31.08
N GLY A 360 18.18 5.06 30.01
CA GLY A 360 19.20 6.11 29.96
C GLY A 360 20.64 5.58 29.90
N LEU A 361 20.83 4.27 29.76
CA LEU A 361 22.14 3.62 29.66
C LEU A 361 22.34 3.05 28.26
N ARG A 362 23.58 3.00 27.79
CA ARG A 362 23.90 2.31 26.53
C ARG A 362 24.31 0.88 26.80
N PHE A 363 23.73 -0.05 26.06
CA PHE A 363 24.07 -1.46 26.05
C PHE A 363 24.63 -1.86 24.69
N LYS A 364 25.73 -2.60 24.69
CA LYS A 364 26.17 -3.35 23.53
C LYS A 364 25.13 -4.42 23.24
N VAL A 365 24.77 -4.58 21.97
CA VAL A 365 23.86 -5.62 21.49
C VAL A 365 24.44 -6.30 20.26
N THR A 366 24.11 -7.57 20.11
CA THR A 366 24.50 -8.41 18.96
C THR A 366 23.34 -9.34 18.62
N GLU A 367 23.39 -9.99 17.46
CA GLU A 367 22.38 -10.97 17.00
C GLU A 367 22.23 -12.20 17.94
N SER A 368 23.02 -12.30 19.02
CA SER A 368 22.95 -13.34 20.04
C SER A 368 21.98 -13.04 21.19
N CYS A 369 21.47 -11.80 21.31
CA CYS A 369 20.57 -11.39 22.39
C CYS A 369 19.43 -10.51 21.88
N LEU A 370 18.29 -10.49 22.57
CA LEU A 370 17.16 -9.61 22.23
C LEU A 370 17.58 -8.13 22.33
N ILE A 371 17.15 -7.32 21.36
CA ILE A 371 17.33 -5.86 21.45
C ILE A 371 16.48 -5.32 22.61
N PRO A 372 17.05 -4.60 23.59
CA PRO A 372 16.31 -4.01 24.69
C PRO A 372 15.10 -3.19 24.21
N ARG A 373 13.94 -3.43 24.83
CA ARG A 373 12.67 -2.79 24.46
C ARG A 373 12.28 -1.74 25.50
N PRO A 374 11.79 -0.55 25.10
CA PRO A 374 11.33 0.46 26.05
C PRO A 374 10.20 -0.02 26.98
N SER A 375 9.38 -0.99 26.55
CA SER A 375 8.36 -1.62 27.40
C SER A 375 8.97 -2.28 28.64
N SER A 376 10.16 -2.86 28.51
CA SER A 376 10.84 -3.60 29.58
C SER A 376 11.40 -2.69 30.68
N GLU A 377 11.45 -1.37 30.47
CA GLU A 377 11.83 -0.42 31.53
C GLU A 377 10.83 -0.43 32.69
N THR A 378 9.57 -0.82 32.42
CA THR A 378 8.56 -0.97 33.47
C THR A 378 8.96 -2.00 34.52
N LEU A 379 9.68 -3.07 34.14
CA LEU A 379 10.21 -4.09 35.05
C LEU A 379 11.31 -3.49 35.92
N VAL A 380 12.24 -2.72 35.34
CA VAL A 380 13.31 -2.03 36.09
C VAL A 380 12.70 -1.13 37.16
N HIS A 381 11.74 -0.29 36.79
CA HIS A 381 11.07 0.60 37.73
C HIS A 381 10.31 -0.15 38.83
N ALA A 382 9.70 -1.29 38.52
CA ALA A 382 8.99 -2.11 39.50
C ALA A 382 9.96 -2.76 40.49
N THR A 383 11.06 -3.31 40.00
CA THR A 383 12.10 -3.93 40.84
C THR A 383 12.80 -2.90 41.71
N VAL A 384 13.16 -1.72 41.17
CA VAL A 384 13.79 -0.64 41.94
C VAL A 384 12.89 -0.17 43.08
N ALA A 385 11.58 -0.05 42.84
CA ALA A 385 10.61 0.34 43.87
C ALA A 385 10.54 -0.65 45.04
N ALA A 386 10.87 -1.94 44.82
CA ALA A 386 10.94 -2.94 45.88
C ALA A 386 12.23 -2.87 46.72
N CYS A 387 13.24 -2.08 46.29
CA CYS A 387 14.54 -1.94 46.96
C CYS A 387 15.24 -3.27 47.37
N PRO A 388 15.28 -4.29 46.49
CA PRO A 388 15.89 -5.58 46.82
C PRO A 388 17.40 -5.48 47.09
N ARG A 389 17.93 -6.41 47.87
CA ARG A 389 19.36 -6.63 48.04
C ARG A 389 19.90 -7.72 47.12
N ARG A 390 19.10 -8.75 46.85
CA ARG A 390 19.45 -9.90 46.00
C ARG A 390 18.45 -10.05 44.87
N ILE A 391 18.92 -9.96 43.63
CA ILE A 391 18.09 -10.03 42.42
C ILE A 391 18.50 -11.23 41.56
N LEU A 392 17.53 -11.95 41.03
CA LEU A 392 17.73 -12.93 39.96
C LEU A 392 17.06 -12.43 38.68
N ASP A 393 17.82 -12.34 37.60
CA ASP A 393 17.33 -12.00 36.25
C ASP A 393 17.34 -13.25 35.37
N ILE A 394 16.15 -13.75 35.03
CA ILE A 394 15.97 -14.98 34.24
C ILE A 394 15.81 -14.63 32.76
N GLY A 395 16.70 -15.16 31.92
CA GLY A 395 16.78 -14.79 30.50
C GLY A 395 17.43 -13.42 30.33
N THR A 396 18.54 -13.20 31.02
CA THR A 396 19.17 -11.87 31.16
C THR A 396 19.61 -11.26 29.82
N GLY A 397 19.84 -12.08 28.78
CA GLY A 397 20.18 -11.62 27.45
C GLY A 397 21.40 -10.71 27.44
N SER A 398 21.22 -9.45 27.05
CA SER A 398 22.27 -8.42 27.05
C SER A 398 22.65 -7.88 28.44
N GLY A 399 21.97 -8.35 29.50
CA GLY A 399 22.08 -7.89 30.88
C GLY A 399 21.30 -6.62 31.20
N ASN A 400 20.48 -6.11 30.28
CA ASN A 400 19.89 -4.77 30.37
C ASN A 400 18.98 -4.56 31.57
N LEU A 401 18.22 -5.58 32.00
CA LEU A 401 17.38 -5.48 33.20
C LEU A 401 18.25 -5.43 34.46
N LEU A 402 19.02 -6.49 34.72
CA LEU A 402 19.84 -6.59 35.92
C LEU A 402 20.79 -5.38 36.09
N ILE A 403 21.52 -5.01 35.04
CA ILE A 403 22.50 -3.91 35.09
C ILE A 403 21.79 -2.58 35.38
N SER A 404 20.67 -2.29 34.71
CA SER A 404 19.93 -1.04 34.94
C SER A 404 19.38 -0.94 36.37
N ILE A 405 18.94 -2.06 36.95
CA ILE A 405 18.50 -2.13 38.34
C ILE A 405 19.68 -1.88 39.29
N LEU A 406 20.83 -2.54 39.06
CA LEU A 406 22.03 -2.40 39.88
C LEU A 406 22.59 -0.98 39.84
N MET A 407 22.49 -0.28 38.71
CA MET A 407 22.89 1.12 38.59
C MET A 407 22.07 2.05 39.51
N GLN A 408 20.82 1.71 39.78
CA GLN A 408 19.92 2.49 40.64
C GLN A 408 19.95 2.05 42.11
N LEU A 409 20.44 0.83 42.40
CA LEU A 409 20.53 0.25 43.74
C LEU A 409 21.98 -0.10 44.11
N PRO A 410 22.76 0.85 44.68
CA PRO A 410 24.19 0.66 44.95
C PRO A 410 24.52 -0.51 45.89
N LYS A 411 23.57 -0.90 46.76
CA LYS A 411 23.75 -1.98 47.74
C LYS A 411 23.15 -3.31 47.31
N ALA A 412 22.61 -3.40 46.10
CA ALA A 412 22.09 -4.64 45.55
C ALA A 412 23.21 -5.41 44.84
N VAL A 413 23.07 -6.72 44.85
CA VAL A 413 23.82 -7.68 44.04
C VAL A 413 22.82 -8.52 43.26
N GLY A 414 23.25 -9.13 42.16
CA GLY A 414 22.37 -10.05 41.46
C GLY A 414 23.03 -11.07 40.57
N VAL A 415 22.22 -12.00 40.11
CA VAL A 415 22.62 -13.09 39.23
C VAL A 415 21.77 -13.01 37.98
N GLY A 416 22.42 -12.97 36.81
CA GLY A 416 21.76 -13.11 35.53
C GLY A 416 21.97 -14.52 35.00
N ILE A 417 20.90 -15.19 34.57
CA ILE A 417 20.99 -16.50 33.91
C ILE A 417 20.47 -16.42 32.49
N ASP A 418 21.10 -17.16 31.59
CA ASP A 418 20.66 -17.33 30.21
C ASP A 418 21.10 -18.70 29.69
N ILE A 419 20.42 -19.20 28.65
CA ILE A 419 20.79 -20.43 27.93
C ILE A 419 21.87 -20.20 26.87
N SER A 420 22.15 -18.94 26.55
CA SER A 420 23.10 -18.54 25.51
C SER A 420 24.39 -17.98 26.13
N GLU A 421 25.50 -18.72 25.99
CA GLU A 421 26.82 -18.23 26.43
C GLU A 421 27.23 -16.96 25.66
N ASP A 422 26.84 -16.85 24.39
CA ASP A 422 27.10 -15.66 23.57
C ASP A 422 26.34 -14.44 24.11
N ALA A 423 25.11 -14.60 24.58
CA ALA A 423 24.35 -13.52 25.23
C ALA A 423 25.01 -13.13 26.57
N LEU A 424 25.40 -14.11 27.40
CA LEU A 424 26.12 -13.85 28.64
C LEU A 424 27.47 -13.16 28.41
N GLY A 425 28.16 -13.46 27.31
CA GLY A 425 29.35 -12.74 26.87
C GLY A 425 29.09 -11.25 26.64
N VAL A 426 27.96 -10.90 26.04
CA VAL A 426 27.51 -9.51 25.87
C VAL A 426 27.15 -8.89 27.22
N ALA A 427 26.42 -9.61 28.09
CA ALA A 427 26.04 -9.13 29.41
C ALA A 427 27.26 -8.81 30.30
N ARG A 428 28.28 -9.68 30.30
CA ARG A 428 29.55 -9.43 31.02
C ARG A 428 30.26 -8.19 30.50
N GLN A 429 30.31 -8.00 29.18
CA GLN A 429 30.90 -6.79 28.57
C GLN A 429 30.14 -5.53 28.97
N ASN A 430 28.80 -5.58 28.96
CA ASN A 430 27.97 -4.47 29.41
C ASN A 430 28.17 -4.15 30.89
N ALA A 431 28.22 -5.17 31.76
CA ALA A 431 28.43 -4.98 33.18
C ALA A 431 29.80 -4.38 33.50
N ALA A 432 30.85 -4.81 32.79
CA ALA A 432 32.17 -4.22 32.90
C ALA A 432 32.18 -2.76 32.41
N ARG A 433 31.58 -2.49 31.24
CA ARG A 433 31.51 -1.15 30.64
C ARG A 433 30.73 -0.16 31.51
N LEU A 434 29.67 -0.62 32.17
CA LEU A 434 28.81 0.21 33.01
C LEU A 434 29.21 0.18 34.50
N GLY A 435 30.32 -0.49 34.85
CA GLY A 435 30.89 -0.43 36.20
C GLY A 435 30.13 -1.19 37.28
N VAL A 436 29.39 -2.24 36.91
CA VAL A 436 28.62 -3.07 37.87
C VAL A 436 29.11 -4.52 37.96
N ALA A 437 30.17 -4.88 37.25
CA ALA A 437 30.70 -6.25 37.17
C ALA A 437 30.94 -6.90 38.55
N ASP A 438 31.43 -6.15 39.54
CA ASP A 438 31.70 -6.68 40.89
C ASP A 438 30.44 -7.01 41.70
N ARG A 439 29.25 -6.61 41.21
CA ARG A 439 27.97 -6.80 41.88
C ARG A 439 27.03 -7.76 41.14
N CYS A 440 27.48 -8.32 40.02
CA CYS A 440 26.68 -9.29 39.28
C CYS A 440 27.48 -10.49 38.78
N THR A 441 26.83 -11.64 38.78
CA THR A 441 27.37 -12.87 38.19
C THR A 441 26.46 -13.35 37.06
N PHE A 442 27.05 -13.80 35.96
CA PHE A 442 26.34 -14.29 34.78
C PHE A 442 26.59 -15.79 34.58
N VAL A 443 25.54 -16.60 34.65
CA VAL A 443 25.61 -18.06 34.70
C VAL A 443 24.85 -18.70 33.55
N LEU A 444 25.51 -19.59 32.81
CA LEU A 444 24.88 -20.41 31.77
C LEU A 444 23.95 -21.42 32.42
N LYS A 445 22.64 -21.22 32.25
CA LYS A 445 21.64 -22.08 32.88
C LYS A 445 20.30 -22.00 32.16
N ASP A 446 19.68 -23.16 31.98
CA ASP A 446 18.29 -23.25 31.57
C ASP A 446 17.37 -22.91 32.75
N MET A 447 16.43 -21.99 32.53
CA MET A 447 15.46 -21.63 33.56
C MET A 447 14.65 -22.84 34.03
N ALA A 448 14.34 -23.81 33.16
CA ALA A 448 13.63 -25.03 33.57
C ALA A 448 14.42 -25.89 34.59
N GLN A 449 15.74 -25.70 34.68
CA GLN A 449 16.64 -26.40 35.59
C GLN A 449 17.04 -25.52 36.79
N LEU A 450 16.25 -24.48 37.07
CA LEU A 450 16.52 -23.55 38.15
C LEU A 450 16.41 -24.24 39.52
N GLY A 451 17.55 -24.29 40.19
CA GLY A 451 17.71 -24.64 41.60
C GLY A 451 18.89 -23.84 42.14
N SER A 452 18.79 -23.36 43.38
CA SER A 452 19.79 -22.50 44.00
C SER A 452 19.89 -22.84 45.49
N THR A 453 21.10 -22.78 46.05
CA THR A 453 21.31 -22.81 47.50
C THR A 453 21.05 -21.46 48.15
N GLU A 454 20.91 -20.40 47.34
CA GLU A 454 20.63 -19.04 47.77
C GLU A 454 19.25 -18.58 47.30
N LEU A 455 18.61 -17.76 48.13
CA LEU A 455 17.30 -17.16 47.85
C LEU A 455 17.45 -15.70 47.38
N TYR A 456 16.44 -15.21 46.66
CA TYR A 456 16.41 -13.87 46.08
C TYR A 456 15.22 -13.06 46.62
N ASP A 457 15.41 -11.76 46.80
CA ASP A 457 14.34 -10.83 47.22
C ASP A 457 13.40 -10.55 46.05
N VAL A 458 13.96 -10.42 44.84
CA VAL A 458 13.21 -10.22 43.60
C VAL A 458 13.74 -11.13 42.50
N VAL A 459 12.81 -11.82 41.83
CA VAL A 459 13.06 -12.46 40.54
C VAL A 459 12.44 -11.58 39.45
N VAL A 460 13.23 -11.16 38.47
CA VAL A 460 12.79 -10.39 37.31
C VAL A 460 12.95 -11.24 36.05
N CYS A 461 11.97 -11.18 35.14
CA CYS A 461 12.03 -11.95 33.89
C CYS A 461 11.23 -11.27 32.78
N ASN A 462 11.86 -11.14 31.61
CA ASN A 462 11.18 -10.93 30.34
C ASN A 462 11.22 -12.24 29.53
N PRO A 463 10.25 -13.16 29.71
CA PRO A 463 10.30 -14.44 29.04
C PRO A 463 9.91 -14.31 27.56
N PRO A 464 10.36 -15.24 26.70
CA PRO A 464 9.80 -15.37 25.36
C PRO A 464 8.29 -15.60 25.45
N TYR A 465 7.49 -14.87 24.67
CA TYR A 465 6.03 -14.95 24.74
C TYR A 465 5.32 -14.84 23.38
N LEU A 466 6.06 -14.70 22.27
CA LEU A 466 5.44 -14.62 20.95
C LEU A 466 4.97 -16.01 20.50
N ASN A 467 3.78 -16.06 19.91
CA ASN A 467 3.22 -17.25 19.30
C ASN A 467 3.71 -17.37 17.85
N LEU A 468 4.59 -18.33 17.57
CA LEU A 468 5.17 -18.54 16.23
C LEU A 468 4.11 -18.84 15.16
N ASP A 469 3.07 -19.62 15.46
CA ASP A 469 2.00 -19.97 14.51
C ASP A 469 1.16 -18.74 14.11
N TYR A 470 1.05 -17.78 15.02
CA TYR A 470 0.34 -16.53 14.77
C TYR A 470 1.21 -15.56 13.97
N ILE A 471 2.47 -15.36 14.36
CA ILE A 471 3.36 -14.40 13.70
C ILE A 471 3.79 -14.91 12.32
N SER A 472 4.02 -16.22 12.14
CA SER A 472 4.41 -16.81 10.84
C SER A 472 3.43 -16.52 9.70
N LYS A 473 2.15 -16.31 10.02
CA LYS A 473 1.10 -15.91 9.06
C LYS A 473 1.19 -14.44 8.66
N GLN A 474 1.97 -13.63 9.39
CA GLN A 474 2.22 -12.20 9.15
C GLN A 474 3.61 -11.99 8.55
N LYS A 475 3.74 -12.20 7.24
CA LYS A 475 5.02 -12.18 6.50
C LYS A 475 5.87 -10.93 6.75
N GLU A 476 5.24 -9.76 6.89
CA GLU A 476 5.96 -8.50 7.14
C GLU A 476 6.52 -8.44 8.56
N GLN A 477 5.74 -8.85 9.57
CA GLN A 477 6.18 -8.88 10.96
C GLN A 477 7.28 -9.93 11.19
N MET A 478 7.19 -11.11 10.55
CA MET A 478 8.25 -12.12 10.62
C MET A 478 9.58 -11.61 10.09
N LYS A 479 9.57 -10.90 8.96
CA LYS A 479 10.81 -10.35 8.39
C LYS A 479 11.49 -9.36 9.32
N MET A 480 10.74 -8.58 10.09
CA MET A 480 11.33 -7.65 11.07
C MET A 480 12.01 -8.37 12.24
N LEU A 481 11.56 -9.58 12.56
CA LEU A 481 12.05 -10.38 13.68
C LEU A 481 13.09 -11.43 13.27
N GLU A 482 13.36 -11.60 11.97
CA GLU A 482 14.18 -12.70 11.45
C GLU A 482 15.65 -12.63 11.88
N HIS A 483 16.10 -11.43 12.25
CA HIS A 483 17.47 -11.17 12.69
C HIS A 483 17.66 -11.28 14.21
N GLU A 484 16.58 -11.43 14.98
CA GLU A 484 16.68 -11.58 16.43
C GLU A 484 16.63 -13.07 16.83
N PRO A 485 17.27 -13.46 17.95
CA PRO A 485 17.28 -14.86 18.38
C PRO A 485 15.85 -15.40 18.55
N GLN A 486 15.47 -16.41 17.76
CA GLN A 486 14.12 -16.99 17.84
C GLN A 486 13.78 -17.52 19.25
N LYS A 487 14.79 -18.07 19.95
CA LYS A 487 14.64 -18.56 21.33
C LYS A 487 14.32 -17.46 22.35
N ALA A 488 14.68 -16.20 22.06
CA ALA A 488 14.36 -15.06 22.91
C ALA A 488 12.97 -14.46 22.59
N LEU A 489 12.40 -14.81 21.43
CA LEU A 489 11.14 -14.24 20.95
C LEU A 489 9.95 -15.17 21.21
N PHE A 490 10.09 -16.45 20.83
CA PHE A 490 8.97 -17.37 20.70
C PHE A 490 8.88 -18.36 21.85
N ALA A 491 7.64 -18.69 22.22
CA ALA A 491 7.33 -19.73 23.20
C ALA A 491 6.18 -20.60 22.71
N ASN A 492 6.14 -21.85 23.19
CA ASN A 492 5.06 -22.77 22.88
C ASN A 492 3.77 -22.37 23.64
N GLU A 493 2.73 -23.20 23.52
CA GLU A 493 1.46 -23.02 24.23
C GLU A 493 0.83 -21.65 23.99
N GLN A 494 0.86 -21.18 22.74
CA GLN A 494 0.38 -19.85 22.34
C GLN A 494 1.12 -18.69 23.03
N GLY A 495 2.38 -18.90 23.42
CA GLY A 495 3.20 -17.92 24.12
C GLY A 495 3.20 -18.06 25.65
N TYR A 496 2.49 -19.04 26.22
CA TYR A 496 2.29 -19.15 27.68
C TYR A 496 3.22 -20.14 28.39
N GLU A 497 3.97 -20.96 27.66
CA GLU A 497 4.82 -22.03 28.20
C GLU A 497 5.72 -21.56 29.35
N TRP A 498 6.50 -20.50 29.12
CA TRP A 498 7.46 -20.03 30.13
C TRP A 498 6.81 -19.44 31.37
N TYR A 499 5.62 -18.85 31.27
CA TYR A 499 4.89 -18.40 32.46
C TYR A 499 4.48 -19.58 33.35
N THR A 500 4.10 -20.71 32.74
CA THR A 500 3.77 -21.96 33.45
C THR A 500 5.00 -22.63 34.06
N VAL A 501 6.14 -22.59 33.36
CA VAL A 501 7.41 -23.10 33.91
C VAL A 501 7.87 -22.26 35.08
N LEU A 502 7.90 -20.93 34.91
CA LEU A 502 8.32 -19.97 35.94
C LEU A 502 7.50 -20.10 37.22
N SER A 503 6.17 -20.29 37.12
CA SER A 503 5.31 -20.42 38.32
C SER A 503 5.63 -21.63 39.18
N LYS A 504 6.28 -22.66 38.62
CA LYS A 504 6.70 -23.88 39.33
C LYS A 504 8.11 -23.77 39.92
N ILE A 505 9.02 -23.10 39.22
CA ILE A 505 10.45 -23.06 39.61
C ILE A 505 10.80 -21.87 40.52
N VAL A 506 10.14 -20.73 40.37
CA VAL A 506 10.45 -19.52 41.16
C VAL A 506 10.23 -19.73 42.67
N PRO A 507 9.19 -20.46 43.14
CA PRO A 507 9.07 -20.80 44.56
C PRO A 507 10.31 -21.48 45.18
N LEU A 508 11.15 -22.14 44.38
CA LEU A 508 12.33 -22.86 44.86
C LEU A 508 13.53 -21.94 45.16
N VAL A 509 13.49 -20.69 44.71
CA VAL A 509 14.65 -19.78 44.76
C VAL A 509 14.31 -18.40 45.35
N ILE A 510 13.08 -18.17 45.77
CA ILE A 510 12.64 -16.86 46.25
C ILE A 510 12.49 -16.85 47.77
N HIS A 511 12.82 -15.73 48.41
CA HIS A 511 12.57 -15.55 49.83
C HIS A 511 11.06 -15.54 50.13
N PRO A 512 10.64 -15.93 51.36
CA PRO A 512 9.31 -15.58 51.86
C PRO A 512 9.06 -14.08 51.71
N HIS A 513 7.88 -13.70 51.22
CA HIS A 513 7.53 -12.31 50.84
C HIS A 513 8.41 -11.69 49.74
N GLY A 514 9.21 -12.50 49.04
CA GLY A 514 9.92 -12.06 47.84
C GLY A 514 8.96 -11.85 46.68
N ARG A 515 9.39 -11.04 45.71
CA ARG A 515 8.55 -10.63 44.57
C ARG A 515 9.02 -11.18 43.24
N VAL A 516 8.07 -11.44 42.36
CA VAL A 516 8.32 -11.78 40.96
C VAL A 516 7.83 -10.63 40.10
N VAL A 517 8.69 -10.16 39.20
CA VAL A 517 8.42 -9.05 38.27
C VAL A 517 8.51 -9.61 36.86
N LEU A 518 7.36 -9.80 36.20
CA LEU A 518 7.25 -10.44 34.90
C LEU A 518 6.83 -9.44 33.81
N GLU A 519 7.51 -9.49 32.66
CA GLU A 519 6.96 -8.90 31.44
C GLU A 519 5.85 -9.79 30.88
N CYS A 520 4.79 -9.16 30.37
CA CYS A 520 3.67 -9.83 29.71
C CYS A 520 3.44 -9.24 28.31
N GLY A 521 3.18 -10.13 27.35
CA GLY A 521 2.67 -9.73 26.04
C GLY A 521 1.35 -8.97 26.14
N LYS A 522 1.07 -8.11 25.16
CA LYS A 522 -0.16 -7.31 25.10
C LYS A 522 -1.38 -8.23 25.23
N GLY A 523 -2.20 -7.99 26.26
CA GLY A 523 -3.43 -8.76 26.52
C GLY A 523 -3.22 -10.12 27.21
N MET A 524 -2.01 -10.45 27.67
CA MET A 524 -1.73 -11.75 28.29
C MET A 524 -1.92 -11.77 29.82
N ILE A 525 -1.90 -10.61 30.50
CA ILE A 525 -1.85 -10.53 31.97
C ILE A 525 -2.95 -11.33 32.66
N GLU A 526 -4.20 -11.26 32.20
CA GLU A 526 -5.29 -11.97 32.88
C GLU A 526 -5.11 -13.49 32.86
N ARG A 527 -4.57 -14.05 31.77
CA ARG A 527 -4.25 -15.48 31.72
C ARG A 527 -3.00 -15.81 32.54
N VAL A 528 -2.01 -14.92 32.57
CA VAL A 528 -0.82 -15.10 33.43
C VAL A 528 -1.21 -15.10 34.92
N LYS A 529 -2.16 -14.24 35.34
CA LYS A 529 -2.70 -14.26 36.72
C LYS A 529 -3.33 -15.60 37.09
N VAL A 530 -4.02 -16.25 36.16
CA VAL A 530 -4.59 -17.59 36.38
C VAL A 530 -3.49 -18.63 36.58
N ILE A 531 -2.43 -18.57 35.76
CA ILE A 531 -1.24 -19.46 35.88
C ILE A 531 -0.55 -19.27 37.25
N TRP A 532 -0.55 -18.04 37.76
CA TRP A 532 0.06 -17.65 39.03
C TRP A 532 -0.98 -17.48 40.16
N SER A 533 -2.08 -18.24 40.13
CA SER A 533 -3.20 -18.08 41.08
C SER A 533 -2.85 -18.31 42.56
N GLY A 534 -1.73 -18.98 42.86
CA GLY A 534 -1.20 -19.13 44.22
C GLY A 534 -0.34 -17.96 44.72
N TRP A 535 -0.28 -16.86 43.97
CA TRP A 535 0.53 -15.68 44.29
C TRP A 535 -0.34 -14.43 44.39
N LYS A 536 0.03 -13.52 45.29
CA LYS A 536 -0.67 -12.25 45.45
C LYS A 536 -0.22 -11.26 44.38
N VAL A 537 -1.17 -10.70 43.64
CA VAL A 537 -0.90 -9.59 42.70
C VAL A 537 -0.68 -8.30 43.49
N VAL A 538 0.53 -7.77 43.45
CA VAL A 538 0.90 -6.52 44.14
C VAL A 538 0.64 -5.30 43.25
N GLU A 539 1.04 -5.39 41.98
CA GLU A 539 1.00 -4.26 41.07
C GLU A 539 0.91 -4.72 39.61
N ILE A 540 0.23 -3.93 38.78
CA ILE A 540 0.26 -4.06 37.32
C ILE A 540 0.67 -2.70 36.76
N ARG A 541 1.77 -2.65 35.98
CA ARG A 541 2.23 -1.41 35.32
C ARG A 541 2.01 -1.44 33.82
N THR A 542 1.79 -0.24 33.32
CA THR A 542 1.53 0.05 31.91
C THR A 542 2.76 0.67 31.26
N ASP A 543 3.04 0.30 30.02
CA ASP A 543 4.09 0.93 29.21
C ASP A 543 3.66 2.32 28.70
N ALA A 544 4.60 3.04 28.07
CA ALA A 544 4.33 4.36 27.49
C ALA A 544 3.25 4.37 26.39
N GLN A 545 2.87 3.19 25.85
CA GLN A 545 1.82 3.04 24.83
C GLN A 545 0.46 2.71 25.44
N GLY A 546 0.34 2.60 26.77
CA GLY A 546 -0.91 2.30 27.43
C GLY A 546 -1.22 0.80 27.55
N PHE A 547 -0.28 -0.10 27.23
CA PHE A 547 -0.48 -1.54 27.41
C PHE A 547 0.03 -2.01 28.76
N GLN A 548 -0.74 -2.85 29.46
CA GLN A 548 -0.26 -3.48 30.67
C GLN A 548 0.86 -4.47 30.32
N ARG A 549 2.06 -4.23 30.86
CA ARG A 549 3.28 -4.96 30.51
C ARG A 549 3.96 -5.62 31.69
N CYS A 550 3.90 -5.03 32.87
CA CYS A 550 4.60 -5.55 34.03
C CYS A 550 3.58 -6.09 35.03
N LEU A 551 3.74 -7.35 35.44
CA LEU A 551 2.99 -7.97 36.52
C LEU A 551 3.93 -8.21 37.70
N VAL A 552 3.58 -7.65 38.87
CA VAL A 552 4.31 -7.85 40.12
C VAL A 552 3.51 -8.77 41.03
N LEU A 553 4.13 -9.87 41.42
CA LEU A 553 3.58 -10.92 42.27
C LEU A 553 4.39 -11.04 43.56
N GLU A 554 3.78 -11.44 44.65
CA GLU A 554 4.43 -11.67 45.94
C GLU A 554 4.02 -13.02 46.52
N MET A 555 4.99 -13.73 47.10
CA MET A 555 4.75 -15.02 47.75
C MET A 555 4.11 -14.76 49.12
N GLU A 556 2.90 -15.30 49.33
CA GLU A 556 2.18 -15.19 50.61
C GLU A 556 2.90 -15.92 51.75
#